data_AF-A0A8S1QY89-F1
#
_entry.id   AF-A0A8S1QY89-F1
#
_cell.length_a   1.000
_cell.length_b   1.000
_cell.length_c   1.000
_cell.angle_alpha   90.00
_cell.angle_beta   90.00
_cell.angle_gamma   90.00
#
_symmetry.space_group_name_H-M   'P 1'
#
loop_
_entity.id
_entity.type
_entity.pdbx_description
1 polymer ?
#
loop_
_entity_poly.entity_id
_entity_poly.type
_entity_poly.pdbx_seq_one_letter_code
_entity_poly.pdbx_strand_id
1 'polypeptide(L)'
;MSIYKFLAWTSPGLQKVLIEELAQYNISAKRSRLPIYPSSAVFFETSMENLNNIMYKPTCITYLNIRINKPIQARNAREFIRNMQKVQVHPYIPINAHLEIRLSIKRCLRNHSDNWRDVIKNYLLNNNKTRKLLSERKQLLLGKEEQPENYISETYSPKIPIPVNAYLYQNYLTMYVQLHFESLHKFGFKKYIGKATLSENIADALLHYCDMRRGVTLWDPFCGTGTIILTMLVRKFNKSIRKGMFLPLYQMPIFKDTYVDEELNELDINILANDINEQQLRIFYKNLDWFKNLKRIIRQQSPQLRSKSYENLSIAQLDFTSMHKEFIKDKLKKDDLIVITNPPWGRTVNLEKFNKMIKFLEINCSQCYLLIASDQFQFFNKRKWELLAEPLVGGQWTKIIKYDRNREVQLATSEIVLKENNQIISQTATTELIAKELSYQRDIEEYQNKKIVDLTKNLGALSKKLNNEDYLKHLKKETRTIADKHAVFLKKLNIGTKTKVRSIMLRRAQDLYKTKIRNLNLQINKIREQIKKERIELKKQEVKDKVILDKYQLKQEDLEKVQKVLDEKAKKKSLKLLKQEKKRSQTIPRW
;
A
#
# COMPACT_ATOMS: atom_id res chain seq x y z
N MET A 1 13.33 -23.86 -23.59
CA MET A 1 13.17 -23.70 -22.13
C MET A 1 11.72 -23.89 -21.73
N SER A 2 11.44 -24.58 -20.61
CA SER A 2 10.07 -24.71 -20.08
C SER A 2 9.58 -23.37 -19.52
N ILE A 3 8.36 -22.98 -19.89
CA ILE A 3 7.72 -21.75 -19.42
C ILE A 3 6.71 -22.08 -18.33
N TYR A 4 6.81 -21.38 -17.21
CA TYR A 4 5.94 -21.51 -16.05
C TYR A 4 5.04 -20.28 -15.88
N LYS A 5 3.94 -20.45 -15.16
CA LYS A 5 2.91 -19.42 -15.01
C LYS A 5 2.85 -19.01 -13.55
N PHE A 6 2.92 -17.72 -13.30
CA PHE A 6 3.04 -17.17 -11.95
C PHE A 6 1.90 -16.21 -11.63
N LEU A 7 1.58 -16.12 -10.35
CA LEU A 7 0.67 -15.15 -9.78
C LEU A 7 1.40 -14.41 -8.65
N ALA A 8 1.78 -13.16 -8.93
CA ALA A 8 2.39 -12.26 -7.96
C ALA A 8 1.34 -11.31 -7.39
N TRP A 9 1.19 -11.33 -6.08
CA TRP A 9 0.42 -10.34 -5.33
C TRP A 9 1.29 -9.13 -5.06
N THR A 10 0.68 -7.94 -5.05
CA THR A 10 1.28 -6.70 -4.56
C THR A 10 0.28 -5.94 -3.70
N SER A 11 0.69 -4.80 -3.12
CA SER A 11 -0.23 -3.89 -2.46
C SER A 11 -1.26 -3.35 -3.47
N PRO A 12 -2.55 -3.20 -3.08
CA PRO A 12 -3.54 -2.58 -3.96
C PRO A 12 -3.06 -1.23 -4.48
N GLY A 13 -3.17 -0.99 -5.79
CA GLY A 13 -2.71 0.24 -6.45
C GLY A 13 -1.33 0.12 -7.10
N LEU A 14 -0.52 -0.89 -6.75
CA LEU A 14 0.83 -1.09 -7.30
C LEU A 14 0.91 -2.06 -8.47
N GLN A 15 -0.22 -2.58 -8.97
CA GLN A 15 -0.20 -3.58 -10.06
C GLN A 15 0.46 -3.04 -11.33
N LYS A 16 0.32 -1.73 -11.60
CA LYS A 16 0.98 -1.08 -12.75
C LYS A 16 2.50 -1.06 -12.56
N VAL A 17 2.97 -0.63 -11.39
CA VAL A 17 4.40 -0.60 -11.01
C VAL A 17 5.01 -1.98 -11.17
N LEU A 18 4.37 -3.02 -10.61
CA LEU A 18 4.88 -4.38 -10.71
C LEU A 18 4.94 -4.89 -12.17
N ILE A 19 3.99 -4.50 -13.03
CA ILE A 19 4.05 -4.86 -14.46
C ILE A 19 5.26 -4.19 -15.13
N GLU A 20 5.54 -2.93 -14.81
CA GLU A 20 6.69 -2.20 -15.32
C GLU A 20 8.02 -2.77 -14.80
N GLU A 21 8.10 -3.13 -13.51
CA GLU A 21 9.26 -3.81 -12.93
C GLU A 21 9.56 -5.13 -13.65
N LEU A 22 8.54 -5.96 -13.90
CA LEU A 22 8.70 -7.22 -14.62
C LEU A 22 9.13 -7.01 -16.08
N ALA A 23 8.66 -5.93 -16.71
CA ALA A 23 9.04 -5.59 -18.08
C ALA A 23 10.54 -5.28 -18.22
N GLN A 24 11.19 -4.73 -17.17
CA GLN A 24 12.65 -4.50 -17.15
C GLN A 24 13.46 -5.81 -17.27
N TYR A 25 12.84 -6.96 -16.95
CA TYR A 25 13.43 -8.29 -17.08
C TYR A 25 12.88 -9.06 -18.29
N ASN A 26 12.33 -8.35 -19.30
CA ASN A 26 11.71 -8.92 -20.49
C ASN A 26 10.54 -9.88 -20.18
N ILE A 27 9.83 -9.65 -19.08
CA ILE A 27 8.68 -10.47 -18.68
C ILE A 27 7.38 -9.70 -18.89
N SER A 28 6.60 -10.17 -19.86
CA SER A 28 5.26 -9.64 -20.11
C SER A 28 4.30 -10.09 -19.01
N ALA A 29 3.65 -9.11 -18.37
CA ALA A 29 2.76 -9.32 -17.25
C ALA A 29 1.43 -8.59 -17.45
N LYS A 30 0.35 -9.12 -16.86
CA LYS A 30 -0.99 -8.52 -16.93
C LYS A 30 -1.71 -8.60 -15.59
N ARG A 31 -2.61 -7.65 -15.33
CA ARG A 31 -3.46 -7.71 -14.14
C ARG A 31 -4.25 -9.02 -14.11
N SER A 32 -4.29 -9.65 -12.94
CA SER A 32 -5.06 -10.88 -12.75
C SER A 32 -6.55 -10.60 -12.85
N ARG A 33 -7.26 -11.48 -13.56
CA ARG A 33 -8.74 -11.47 -13.65
C ARG A 33 -9.38 -12.38 -12.61
N LEU A 34 -8.61 -12.92 -11.67
CA LEU A 34 -9.17 -13.75 -10.60
C LEU A 34 -10.19 -12.93 -9.79
N PRO A 35 -11.36 -13.49 -9.43
CA PRO A 35 -12.44 -12.82 -8.71
C PRO A 35 -12.13 -12.70 -7.21
N ILE A 36 -10.94 -12.23 -6.90
CA ILE A 36 -10.43 -12.03 -5.55
C ILE A 36 -10.32 -10.53 -5.36
N TYR A 37 -11.06 -10.00 -4.38
CA TYR A 37 -11.12 -8.57 -4.11
C TYR A 37 -10.32 -8.25 -2.84
N PRO A 38 -9.50 -7.18 -2.83
CA PRO A 38 -9.10 -6.38 -3.99
C PRO A 38 -8.20 -7.19 -4.94
N SER A 39 -8.38 -7.04 -6.26
CA SER A 39 -7.57 -7.76 -7.25
C SER A 39 -6.20 -7.09 -7.39
N SER A 40 -5.31 -7.29 -6.41
CA SER A 40 -3.95 -6.74 -6.40
C SER A 40 -2.90 -7.68 -6.98
N ALA A 41 -3.33 -8.74 -7.67
CA ALA A 41 -2.44 -9.71 -8.28
C ALA A 41 -2.14 -9.41 -9.76
N VAL A 42 -0.92 -9.76 -10.18
CA VAL A 42 -0.40 -9.71 -11.54
C VAL A 42 -0.06 -11.14 -11.96
N PHE A 43 -0.44 -11.50 -13.18
CA PHE A 43 -0.15 -12.79 -13.80
C PHE A 43 0.91 -12.60 -14.88
N PHE A 44 1.91 -13.49 -14.90
CA PHE A 44 2.96 -13.49 -15.91
C PHE A 44 3.45 -14.90 -16.19
N GLU A 45 4.18 -15.07 -17.29
CA GLU A 45 4.76 -16.35 -17.70
C GLU A 45 6.25 -16.15 -17.95
N THR A 46 7.10 -17.04 -17.43
CA THR A 46 8.56 -16.94 -17.58
C THR A 46 9.25 -18.28 -17.32
N SER A 47 10.54 -18.40 -17.67
CA SER A 47 11.38 -19.55 -17.32
C SER A 47 11.83 -19.49 -15.85
N MET A 48 12.30 -20.61 -15.29
CA MET A 48 12.83 -20.62 -13.92
C MET A 48 14.13 -19.80 -13.80
N GLU A 49 14.93 -19.77 -14.84
CA GLU A 49 16.16 -18.97 -14.92
C GLU A 49 15.84 -17.46 -14.87
N ASN A 50 14.88 -17.00 -15.67
CA ASN A 50 14.44 -15.61 -15.60
C ASN A 50 13.74 -15.28 -14.27
N LEU A 51 13.10 -16.27 -13.61
CA LEU A 51 12.54 -16.10 -12.27
C LEU A 51 13.65 -15.83 -11.24
N ASN A 52 14.78 -16.54 -11.33
CA ASN A 52 15.95 -16.34 -10.47
C ASN A 52 16.41 -14.88 -10.50
N ASN A 53 16.38 -14.23 -11.67
CA ASN A 53 16.77 -12.83 -11.81
C ASN A 53 15.88 -11.83 -11.05
N ILE A 54 14.61 -12.18 -10.77
CA ILE A 54 13.66 -11.30 -10.10
C ILE A 54 13.50 -11.63 -8.62
N MET A 55 13.47 -12.92 -8.26
CA MET A 55 13.09 -13.34 -6.92
C MET A 55 14.02 -12.78 -5.83
N TYR A 56 15.30 -12.61 -6.18
CA TYR A 56 16.32 -12.12 -5.26
C TYR A 56 16.47 -10.60 -5.24
N LYS A 57 15.89 -9.90 -6.22
CA LYS A 57 15.96 -8.44 -6.33
C LYS A 57 14.76 -7.77 -5.62
N PRO A 58 14.92 -6.55 -5.10
CA PRO A 58 13.81 -5.72 -4.66
C PRO A 58 12.74 -5.59 -5.74
N THR A 59 11.51 -5.88 -5.34
CA THR A 59 10.32 -5.72 -6.17
C THR A 59 9.12 -5.40 -5.29
N CYS A 60 8.07 -4.86 -5.91
CA CYS A 60 6.79 -4.60 -5.28
C CYS A 60 5.99 -5.88 -4.92
N ILE A 61 6.52 -7.07 -5.18
CA ILE A 61 5.87 -8.35 -4.91
C ILE A 61 5.73 -8.58 -3.41
N THR A 62 4.53 -8.95 -2.96
CA THR A 62 4.23 -9.36 -1.58
C THR A 62 4.11 -10.87 -1.45
N TYR A 63 3.45 -11.53 -2.41
CA TYR A 63 3.33 -12.99 -2.47
C TYR A 63 3.56 -13.49 -3.89
N LEU A 64 4.41 -14.50 -4.06
CA LEU A 64 4.74 -15.07 -5.36
C LEU A 64 4.33 -16.52 -5.36
N ASN A 65 3.53 -16.89 -6.37
CA ASN A 65 3.00 -18.23 -6.48
C ASN A 65 3.20 -18.76 -7.89
N ILE A 66 3.52 -20.04 -8.01
CA ILE A 66 3.57 -20.76 -9.28
C ILE A 66 2.28 -21.56 -9.47
N ARG A 67 1.73 -21.56 -10.69
CA ARG A 67 0.47 -22.22 -11.00
C ARG A 67 0.68 -23.70 -11.31
N ILE A 68 -0.08 -24.56 -10.63
CA ILE A 68 -0.01 -26.02 -10.79
C ILE A 68 -0.87 -26.49 -11.97
N ASN A 69 -2.08 -25.95 -12.10
CA ASN A 69 -3.06 -26.39 -13.10
C ASN A 69 -3.70 -25.21 -13.87
N LYS A 70 -4.14 -25.47 -15.09
CA LYS A 70 -5.16 -24.62 -15.73
C LYS A 70 -6.47 -24.75 -14.94
N PRO A 71 -7.38 -23.77 -15.00
CA PRO A 71 -8.70 -23.90 -14.37
C PRO A 71 -9.36 -25.22 -14.78
N ILE A 72 -9.70 -26.07 -13.81
CA ILE A 72 -10.39 -27.34 -14.05
C ILE A 72 -11.75 -27.32 -13.40
N GLN A 73 -12.71 -28.00 -14.01
CA GLN A 73 -14.02 -28.18 -13.41
C GLN A 73 -13.94 -29.11 -12.20
N ALA A 74 -14.59 -28.72 -11.11
CA ALA A 74 -14.51 -29.34 -9.80
C ALA A 74 -15.83 -29.13 -9.03
N ARG A 75 -16.96 -29.63 -9.55
CA ARG A 75 -18.27 -29.56 -8.88
C ARG A 75 -18.37 -30.54 -7.71
N ASN A 76 -17.58 -31.61 -7.72
CA ASN A 76 -17.47 -32.59 -6.64
C ASN A 76 -16.07 -33.24 -6.64
N ALA A 77 -15.75 -34.00 -5.59
CA ALA A 77 -14.45 -34.64 -5.44
C ALA A 77 -14.11 -35.63 -6.57
N ARG A 78 -15.10 -36.40 -7.06
CA ARG A 78 -14.88 -37.35 -8.17
C ARG A 78 -14.48 -36.65 -9.45
N GLU A 79 -15.17 -35.56 -9.79
CA GLU A 79 -14.87 -34.74 -10.98
C GLU A 79 -13.50 -34.06 -10.86
N PHE A 80 -13.17 -33.54 -9.68
CA PHE A 80 -11.84 -33.00 -9.39
C PHE A 80 -10.73 -34.04 -9.61
N ILE A 81 -10.85 -35.22 -9.00
CA ILE A 81 -9.86 -36.31 -9.12
C ILE A 81 -9.67 -36.69 -10.59
N ARG A 82 -10.77 -36.89 -11.34
CA ARG A 82 -10.75 -37.24 -12.76
C ARG A 82 -10.03 -36.18 -13.60
N ASN A 83 -10.36 -34.90 -13.40
CA ASN A 83 -9.77 -33.81 -14.18
C ASN A 83 -8.31 -33.54 -13.81
N MET A 84 -7.93 -33.77 -12.54
CA MET A 84 -6.56 -33.61 -12.09
C MET A 84 -5.60 -34.69 -12.59
N GLN A 85 -6.07 -35.87 -13.01
CA GLN A 85 -5.20 -36.95 -13.53
C GLN A 85 -4.32 -36.50 -14.73
N LYS A 86 -4.77 -35.46 -15.45
CA LYS A 86 -4.05 -34.87 -16.59
C LYS A 86 -2.98 -33.85 -16.17
N VAL A 87 -2.93 -33.46 -14.90
CA VAL A 87 -2.02 -32.43 -14.37
C VAL A 87 -0.76 -33.10 -13.80
N GLN A 88 0.42 -32.59 -14.17
CA GLN A 88 1.68 -33.03 -13.58
C GLN A 88 1.96 -32.22 -12.30
N VAL A 89 1.77 -32.84 -11.14
CA VAL A 89 1.97 -32.18 -9.84
C VAL A 89 3.37 -32.40 -9.26
N HIS A 90 4.02 -33.51 -9.62
CA HIS A 90 5.32 -33.93 -9.10
C HIS A 90 6.47 -32.92 -9.29
N PRO A 91 6.49 -32.03 -10.32
CA PRO A 91 7.55 -31.04 -10.42
C PRO A 91 7.46 -29.98 -9.31
N TYR A 92 6.25 -29.73 -8.79
CA TYR A 92 5.97 -28.63 -7.88
C TYR A 92 5.94 -29.04 -6.40
N ILE A 93 5.73 -30.33 -6.11
CA ILE A 93 5.53 -30.81 -4.75
C ILE A 93 6.52 -31.94 -4.49
N PRO A 94 7.46 -31.77 -3.54
CA PRO A 94 8.40 -32.82 -3.19
C PRO A 94 7.72 -34.00 -2.54
N ILE A 95 8.45 -35.10 -2.57
CA ILE A 95 8.14 -36.36 -1.90
C ILE A 95 8.08 -36.09 -0.39
N ASN A 96 7.04 -36.57 0.30
CA ASN A 96 6.81 -36.35 1.74
C ASN A 96 6.63 -34.88 2.16
N ALA A 97 6.20 -34.01 1.23
CA ALA A 97 5.90 -32.63 1.56
C ALA A 97 4.81 -32.50 2.63
N HIS A 98 5.04 -31.68 3.64
CA HIS A 98 3.98 -31.17 4.49
C HIS A 98 3.26 -30.05 3.74
N LEU A 99 1.97 -30.20 3.45
CA LEU A 99 1.18 -29.20 2.70
C LEU A 99 0.19 -28.45 3.60
N GLU A 100 0.14 -27.12 3.44
CA GLU A 100 -0.89 -26.24 4.01
C GLU A 100 -1.85 -25.80 2.89
N ILE A 101 -3.07 -26.34 2.84
CA ILE A 101 -4.05 -25.97 1.81
C ILE A 101 -4.85 -24.72 2.24
N ARG A 102 -4.62 -23.61 1.55
CA ARG A 102 -5.39 -22.36 1.70
C ARG A 102 -6.48 -22.30 0.64
N LEU A 103 -7.71 -22.54 1.06
CA LEU A 103 -8.86 -22.65 0.17
C LEU A 103 -9.73 -21.38 0.19
N SER A 104 -10.04 -20.85 -1.00
CA SER A 104 -11.03 -19.80 -1.20
C SER A 104 -12.14 -20.30 -2.12
N ILE A 105 -13.38 -20.29 -1.64
CA ILE A 105 -14.57 -20.75 -2.37
C ILE A 105 -15.49 -19.57 -2.62
N LYS A 106 -15.91 -19.36 -3.88
CA LYS A 106 -16.84 -18.29 -4.24
C LYS A 106 -17.75 -18.69 -5.40
N ARG A 107 -19.07 -18.43 -5.25
CA ARG A 107 -20.08 -18.70 -6.30
C ARG A 107 -20.08 -20.17 -6.76
N CYS A 108 -19.96 -21.10 -5.83
CA CYS A 108 -19.98 -22.53 -6.10
C CYS A 108 -21.24 -23.17 -5.51
N LEU A 109 -21.55 -24.41 -5.91
CA LEU A 109 -22.73 -25.15 -5.44
C LEU A 109 -22.71 -25.40 -3.91
N ARG A 110 -23.86 -25.62 -3.26
CA ARG A 110 -23.98 -25.64 -1.79
C ARG A 110 -23.17 -26.74 -1.04
N ASN A 111 -22.53 -27.69 -1.73
CA ASN A 111 -21.85 -28.85 -1.14
C ASN A 111 -20.31 -28.72 -1.03
N HIS A 112 -19.76 -27.50 -1.02
CA HIS A 112 -18.30 -27.28 -1.10
C HIS A 112 -17.58 -26.96 0.21
N SER A 113 -18.23 -26.88 1.37
CA SER A 113 -17.55 -26.35 2.58
C SER A 113 -16.64 -27.34 3.33
N ASP A 114 -16.98 -28.62 3.44
CA ASP A 114 -16.46 -29.37 4.61
C ASP A 114 -15.37 -30.43 4.35
N ASN A 115 -14.82 -30.58 3.14
CA ASN A 115 -13.70 -31.53 2.92
C ASN A 115 -12.74 -31.20 1.76
N TRP A 116 -12.88 -30.05 1.10
CA TRP A 116 -12.05 -29.76 -0.09
C TRP A 116 -10.56 -29.62 0.22
N ARG A 117 -10.20 -29.17 1.43
CA ARG A 117 -8.80 -29.08 1.84
C ARG A 117 -8.15 -30.46 1.87
N ASP A 118 -8.79 -31.44 2.50
CA ASP A 118 -8.23 -32.78 2.63
C ASP A 118 -8.31 -33.54 1.31
N VAL A 119 -9.37 -33.37 0.52
CA VAL A 119 -9.46 -33.93 -0.84
C VAL A 119 -8.29 -33.45 -1.72
N ILE A 120 -8.01 -32.14 -1.71
CA ILE A 120 -6.88 -31.57 -2.45
C ILE A 120 -5.55 -32.09 -1.89
N LYS A 121 -5.36 -32.02 -0.56
CA LYS A 121 -4.14 -32.46 0.11
C LYS A 121 -3.82 -33.92 -0.19
N ASN A 122 -4.80 -34.81 0.00
CA ASN A 122 -4.65 -36.24 -0.25
C ASN A 122 -4.34 -36.52 -1.71
N TYR A 123 -4.98 -35.82 -2.65
CA TYR A 123 -4.68 -36.01 -4.07
C TYR A 123 -3.25 -35.58 -4.44
N LEU A 124 -2.80 -34.43 -3.94
CA LEU A 124 -1.46 -33.91 -4.24
C LEU A 124 -0.36 -34.85 -3.70
N LEU A 125 -0.58 -35.46 -2.54
CA LEU A 125 0.38 -36.37 -1.89
C LEU A 125 0.32 -37.82 -2.40
N ASN A 126 -0.88 -38.34 -2.70
CA ASN A 126 -1.09 -39.78 -2.87
C ASN A 126 -1.47 -40.22 -4.29
N ASN A 127 -1.46 -39.35 -5.30
CA ASN A 127 -1.86 -39.79 -6.64
C ASN A 127 -0.86 -40.83 -7.25
N ASN A 128 -1.39 -41.72 -8.09
CA ASN A 128 -0.64 -42.85 -8.66
C ASN A 128 0.59 -42.43 -9.46
N LYS A 129 0.55 -41.27 -10.15
CA LYS A 129 1.71 -40.76 -10.91
C LYS A 129 2.83 -40.33 -9.96
N THR A 130 2.50 -39.63 -8.88
CA THR A 130 3.44 -39.30 -7.81
C THR A 130 4.02 -40.59 -7.20
N ARG A 131 3.19 -41.59 -6.91
CA ARG A 131 3.63 -42.91 -6.38
C ARG A 131 4.54 -43.70 -7.33
N LYS A 132 4.29 -43.67 -8.64
CA LYS A 132 5.15 -44.33 -9.63
C LYS A 132 6.52 -43.67 -9.74
N LEU A 133 6.56 -42.34 -9.79
CA LEU A 133 7.82 -41.58 -9.81
C LEU A 133 8.61 -41.74 -8.49
N LEU A 134 7.90 -41.88 -7.36
CA LEU A 134 8.48 -42.23 -6.06
C LEU A 134 9.23 -43.56 -6.12
N SER A 135 8.62 -44.62 -6.67
CA SER A 135 9.27 -45.92 -6.80
C SER A 135 10.47 -45.88 -7.74
N GLU A 136 10.35 -45.20 -8.88
CA GLU A 136 11.42 -45.09 -9.88
C GLU A 136 12.62 -44.29 -9.34
N ARG A 137 12.37 -43.17 -8.64
CA ARG A 137 13.44 -42.35 -8.07
C ARG A 137 14.15 -43.04 -6.91
N LYS A 138 13.43 -43.77 -6.06
CA LYS A 138 14.03 -44.58 -4.99
C LYS A 138 14.96 -45.67 -5.55
N GLN A 139 14.55 -46.31 -6.65
CA GLN A 139 15.40 -47.31 -7.35
C GLN A 139 16.66 -46.67 -7.97
N LEU A 140 16.55 -45.48 -8.58
CA LEU A 140 17.69 -44.75 -9.14
C LEU A 140 18.69 -44.27 -8.07
N LEU A 141 18.21 -43.96 -6.86
CA LEU A 141 19.04 -43.49 -5.75
C LEU A 141 19.74 -44.64 -5.01
N LEU A 142 19.12 -45.81 -4.93
CA LEU A 142 19.73 -47.03 -4.36
C LEU A 142 20.91 -47.56 -5.21
N GLY A 143 21.08 -47.10 -6.44
CA GLY A 143 22.15 -47.51 -7.36
C GLY A 143 23.31 -46.52 -7.54
N LYS A 144 23.45 -45.49 -6.68
CA LYS A 144 24.57 -44.52 -6.76
C LYS A 144 25.37 -44.53 -5.45
N GLU A 145 26.67 -44.83 -5.53
CA GLU A 145 27.59 -44.89 -4.38
C GLU A 145 27.95 -43.50 -3.80
N GLU A 146 27.87 -42.44 -4.61
CA GLU A 146 28.09 -41.07 -4.15
C GLU A 146 26.83 -40.21 -4.31
N GLN A 147 26.41 -39.59 -3.20
CA GLN A 147 25.35 -38.58 -3.22
C GLN A 147 25.91 -37.28 -3.80
N PRO A 148 25.25 -36.64 -4.78
CA PRO A 148 25.75 -35.40 -5.35
C PRO A 148 25.89 -34.34 -4.25
N GLU A 149 26.97 -33.55 -4.24
CA GLU A 149 27.28 -32.54 -3.19
C GLU A 149 26.14 -31.51 -2.96
N ASN A 150 25.24 -31.34 -3.94
CA ASN A 150 24.06 -30.48 -3.84
C ASN A 150 22.76 -31.21 -3.44
N TYR A 151 22.86 -32.41 -2.85
CA TYR A 151 21.72 -33.21 -2.41
C TYR A 151 21.21 -32.73 -1.06
N ILE A 152 19.99 -32.16 -1.04
CA ILE A 152 19.21 -32.00 0.18
C ILE A 152 18.67 -33.39 0.53
N SER A 153 19.18 -33.98 1.60
CA SER A 153 18.90 -35.36 2.02
C SER A 153 17.41 -35.68 2.14
N GLU A 154 17.01 -36.95 1.97
CA GLU A 154 15.67 -37.45 2.33
C GLU A 154 15.32 -37.26 3.82
N THR A 155 16.32 -36.96 4.66
CA THR A 155 16.14 -36.51 6.06
C THR A 155 15.70 -35.05 6.18
N TYR A 156 15.70 -34.28 5.10
CA TYR A 156 15.02 -32.99 5.03
C TYR A 156 13.51 -33.22 4.83
N SER A 157 12.85 -33.78 5.85
CA SER A 157 11.43 -33.52 6.02
C SER A 157 11.30 -32.01 6.17
N PRO A 158 10.62 -31.29 5.27
CA PRO A 158 10.39 -29.89 5.50
C PRO A 158 9.47 -29.78 6.70
N LYS A 159 10.05 -29.56 7.89
CA LYS A 159 9.29 -29.29 9.12
C LYS A 159 8.32 -28.10 8.92
N ILE A 160 8.53 -27.31 7.87
CA ILE A 160 7.76 -26.13 7.51
C ILE A 160 6.82 -26.45 6.33
N PRO A 161 5.50 -26.27 6.48
CA PRO A 161 4.51 -26.71 5.51
C PRO A 161 4.46 -25.82 4.26
N ILE A 162 4.57 -26.41 3.05
CA ILE A 162 4.46 -25.73 1.76
C ILE A 162 3.01 -25.22 1.56
N PRO A 163 2.80 -23.90 1.41
CA PRO A 163 1.45 -23.35 1.21
C PRO A 163 0.96 -23.58 -0.22
N VAL A 164 -0.24 -24.15 -0.34
CA VAL A 164 -0.96 -24.31 -1.61
C VAL A 164 -2.23 -23.47 -1.59
N ASN A 165 -2.25 -22.42 -2.41
CA ASN A 165 -3.40 -21.55 -2.58
C ASN A 165 -4.36 -22.14 -3.63
N ALA A 166 -5.52 -22.60 -3.17
CA ALA A 166 -6.57 -23.19 -3.98
C ALA A 166 -7.75 -22.21 -4.11
N TYR A 167 -8.05 -21.82 -5.35
CA TYR A 167 -9.19 -20.94 -5.67
C TYR A 167 -10.25 -21.74 -6.40
N LEU A 168 -11.37 -21.99 -5.72
CA LEU A 168 -12.57 -22.63 -6.29
C LEU A 168 -13.61 -21.54 -6.57
N TYR A 169 -13.78 -21.20 -7.85
CA TYR A 169 -14.69 -20.15 -8.29
C TYR A 169 -15.60 -20.63 -9.42
N GLN A 170 -16.91 -20.46 -9.30
CA GLN A 170 -17.88 -20.95 -10.30
C GLN A 170 -17.67 -22.44 -10.63
N ASN A 171 -17.33 -23.24 -9.62
CA ASN A 171 -16.98 -24.65 -9.72
C ASN A 171 -15.72 -24.94 -10.56
N TYR A 172 -14.86 -23.95 -10.82
CA TYR A 172 -13.53 -24.14 -11.40
C TYR A 172 -12.45 -23.97 -10.34
N LEU A 173 -11.58 -24.97 -10.23
CA LEU A 173 -10.45 -24.98 -9.31
C LEU A 173 -9.16 -24.58 -10.04
N THR A 174 -8.45 -23.60 -9.49
CA THR A 174 -7.06 -23.28 -9.86
C THR A 174 -6.20 -23.28 -8.61
N MET A 175 -5.06 -23.97 -8.66
CA MET A 175 -4.14 -24.12 -7.55
C MET A 175 -2.78 -23.50 -7.86
N TYR A 176 -2.18 -22.95 -6.83
CA TYR A 176 -0.85 -22.36 -6.88
C TYR A 176 -0.02 -22.80 -5.67
N VAL A 177 1.28 -23.07 -5.86
CA VAL A 177 2.23 -23.24 -4.76
C VAL A 177 2.85 -21.88 -4.44
N GLN A 178 2.84 -21.48 -3.17
CA GLN A 178 3.53 -20.26 -2.73
C GLN A 178 5.04 -20.55 -2.61
N LEU A 179 5.86 -19.66 -3.18
CA LEU A 179 7.31 -19.89 -3.32
C LEU A 179 8.14 -19.48 -2.10
N HIS A 180 7.50 -18.90 -1.07
CA HIS A 180 8.12 -18.36 0.13
C HIS A 180 7.16 -18.46 1.32
N PHE A 181 7.70 -18.32 2.53
CA PHE A 181 6.89 -18.38 3.76
C PHE A 181 6.44 -16.99 4.23
N GLU A 182 7.41 -16.09 4.37
CA GLU A 182 7.14 -14.72 4.75
C GLU A 182 6.85 -13.86 3.53
N SER A 183 6.01 -12.84 3.71
CA SER A 183 5.74 -11.91 2.62
C SER A 183 7.00 -11.19 2.16
N LEU A 184 7.20 -11.14 0.84
CA LEU A 184 8.39 -10.57 0.20
C LEU A 184 8.53 -9.05 0.35
N HIS A 185 7.53 -8.37 0.90
CA HIS A 185 7.70 -6.97 1.30
C HIS A 185 8.67 -6.80 2.47
N LYS A 186 8.98 -7.86 3.22
CA LYS A 186 10.02 -7.83 4.25
C LYS A 186 11.36 -8.18 3.60
N PHE A 187 12.18 -7.19 3.28
CA PHE A 187 13.41 -7.47 2.52
C PHE A 187 14.52 -8.07 3.38
N GLY A 188 14.32 -8.16 4.71
CA GLY A 188 15.24 -8.81 5.65
C GLY A 188 16.22 -7.86 6.38
N PHE A 189 16.33 -6.60 5.96
CA PHE A 189 17.27 -5.63 6.56
C PHE A 189 16.71 -4.86 7.78
N LYS A 190 15.39 -4.80 7.96
CA LYS A 190 14.75 -4.12 9.10
C LYS A 190 14.58 -5.07 10.28
N LYS A 191 15.60 -5.12 11.15
CA LYS A 191 15.53 -5.85 12.43
C LYS A 191 14.73 -5.09 13.47
N TYR A 192 14.76 -3.76 13.42
CA TYR A 192 14.07 -2.88 14.37
C TYR A 192 12.99 -2.09 13.64
N ILE A 193 11.77 -2.10 14.21
CA ILE A 193 10.59 -1.47 13.61
C ILE A 193 10.14 -0.32 14.51
N GLY A 194 10.00 0.87 13.91
CA GLY A 194 9.45 2.04 14.57
C GLY A 194 7.93 2.14 14.41
N LYS A 195 7.31 3.14 15.05
CA LYS A 195 5.87 3.39 14.89
C LYS A 195 5.54 3.77 13.45
N ALA A 196 4.45 3.19 12.93
CA ALA A 196 3.87 3.49 11.61
C ALA A 196 4.90 3.50 10.46
N THR A 197 5.83 2.54 10.46
CA THR A 197 6.87 2.48 9.45
C THR A 197 6.29 2.12 8.07
N LEU A 198 6.75 2.80 7.02
CA LEU A 198 6.44 2.46 5.62
C LEU A 198 6.88 1.02 5.32
N SER A 199 6.12 0.29 4.50
CA SER A 199 6.54 -1.04 4.04
C SER A 199 7.54 -0.94 2.90
N GLU A 200 8.52 -1.83 2.86
CA GLU A 200 9.64 -1.77 1.92
C GLU A 200 9.17 -1.88 0.46
N ASN A 201 8.10 -2.63 0.18
CA ASN A 201 7.54 -2.71 -1.17
C ASN A 201 6.89 -1.40 -1.66
N ILE A 202 6.37 -0.55 -0.77
CA ILE A 202 5.86 0.78 -1.16
C ILE A 202 7.04 1.74 -1.35
N ALA A 203 8.09 1.63 -0.52
CA ALA A 203 9.32 2.37 -0.72
C ALA A 203 9.99 2.01 -2.06
N ASP A 204 10.00 0.71 -2.40
CA ASP A 204 10.47 0.21 -3.69
C ASP A 204 9.66 0.79 -4.86
N ALA A 205 8.33 0.85 -4.72
CA ALA A 205 7.46 1.49 -5.71
C ALA A 205 7.72 2.98 -5.90
N LEU A 206 8.06 3.71 -4.82
CA LEU A 206 8.49 5.12 -4.92
C LEU A 206 9.82 5.23 -5.66
N LEU A 207 10.77 4.35 -5.34
CA LEU A 207 12.11 4.32 -5.95
C LEU A 207 12.09 3.87 -7.41
N HIS A 208 11.12 3.05 -7.82
CA HIS A 208 10.93 2.63 -9.22
C HIS A 208 10.76 3.82 -10.17
N TYR A 209 10.08 4.87 -9.71
CA TYR A 209 9.89 6.09 -10.50
C TYR A 209 11.03 7.09 -10.33
N CYS A 210 11.87 6.93 -9.31
CA CYS A 210 12.92 7.87 -8.97
C CYS A 210 14.11 7.72 -9.93
N ASP A 211 14.41 8.79 -10.66
CA ASP A 211 15.50 8.84 -11.61
C ASP A 211 16.85 9.09 -10.91
N MET A 212 17.48 8.02 -10.41
CA MET A 212 18.75 8.08 -9.67
C MET A 212 19.97 8.12 -10.61
N ARG A 213 20.15 9.26 -11.29
CA ARG A 213 21.30 9.54 -12.16
C ARG A 213 22.57 9.84 -11.36
N ARG A 214 23.74 9.69 -11.99
CA ARG A 214 25.03 10.02 -11.37
C ARG A 214 25.11 11.51 -11.04
N GLY A 215 25.76 11.85 -9.91
CA GLY A 215 26.03 13.23 -9.51
C GLY A 215 24.86 13.97 -8.84
N VAL A 216 23.66 13.38 -8.75
CA VAL A 216 22.55 14.00 -8.02
C VAL A 216 22.67 13.79 -6.51
N THR A 217 22.08 14.72 -5.77
CA THR A 217 21.77 14.59 -4.35
C THR A 217 20.32 14.17 -4.17
N LEU A 218 20.12 13.01 -3.58
CA LEU A 218 18.82 12.48 -3.18
C LEU A 218 18.56 12.84 -1.73
N TRP A 219 17.41 13.46 -1.45
CA TRP A 219 17.05 13.92 -0.12
C TRP A 219 15.71 13.33 0.37
N ASP A 220 15.74 12.66 1.53
CA ASP A 220 14.56 12.24 2.28
C ASP A 220 14.42 13.07 3.58
N PRO A 221 13.63 14.16 3.55
CA PRO A 221 13.46 15.04 4.70
C PRO A 221 12.62 14.52 5.87
N PHE A 222 11.95 13.39 5.69
CA PHE A 222 11.09 12.78 6.72
C PHE A 222 11.39 11.29 6.81
N CYS A 223 12.69 10.99 6.96
CA CYS A 223 13.20 9.66 6.71
C CYS A 223 12.73 8.61 7.73
N GLY A 224 12.27 9.03 8.92
CA GLY A 224 11.82 8.15 9.98
C GLY A 224 12.87 7.09 10.32
N THR A 225 12.51 5.81 10.16
CA THR A 225 13.44 4.68 10.37
C THR A 225 14.32 4.37 9.16
N GLY A 226 14.31 5.23 8.13
CA GLY A 226 15.14 5.15 6.94
C GLY A 226 14.62 4.19 5.86
N THR A 227 13.35 3.81 5.85
CA THR A 227 12.87 2.73 4.97
C THR A 227 13.14 3.01 3.48
N ILE A 228 12.93 4.24 3.00
CA ILE A 228 13.20 4.61 1.60
C ILE A 228 14.70 4.48 1.30
N ILE A 229 15.55 5.10 2.12
CA ILE A 229 17.01 5.06 1.94
C ILE A 229 17.56 3.64 2.03
N LEU A 230 17.16 2.86 3.03
CA LEU A 230 17.63 1.47 3.17
C LEU A 230 17.17 0.60 1.98
N THR A 231 15.95 0.79 1.48
CA THR A 231 15.45 0.09 0.30
C THR A 231 16.27 0.42 -0.95
N MET A 232 16.62 1.70 -1.13
CA MET A 232 17.50 2.15 -2.20
C MET A 232 18.89 1.52 -2.10
N LEU A 233 19.46 1.47 -0.90
CA LEU A 233 20.74 0.79 -0.66
C LEU A 233 20.66 -0.67 -1.10
N VAL A 234 19.59 -1.40 -0.74
CA VAL A 234 19.39 -2.78 -1.21
C VAL A 234 19.32 -2.86 -2.74
N ARG A 235 18.54 -1.99 -3.40
CA ARG A 235 18.42 -1.96 -4.87
C ARG A 235 19.77 -1.80 -5.55
N LYS A 236 20.67 -1.01 -4.97
CA LYS A 236 21.99 -0.72 -5.53
C LYS A 236 23.04 -1.77 -5.19
N PHE A 237 22.93 -2.40 -4.02
CA PHE A 237 23.86 -3.46 -3.64
C PHE A 237 23.66 -4.75 -4.43
N ASN A 238 22.51 -4.99 -5.05
CA ASN A 238 22.27 -6.10 -6.00
C ASN A 238 22.60 -7.53 -5.49
N LYS A 239 22.96 -7.66 -4.21
CA LYS A 239 23.21 -8.92 -3.50
C LYS A 239 21.89 -9.49 -3.00
N SER A 240 21.73 -10.80 -3.10
CA SER A 240 20.51 -11.49 -2.69
C SER A 240 20.32 -11.47 -1.16
N ILE A 241 19.65 -10.43 -0.65
CA ILE A 241 19.20 -10.40 0.76
C ILE A 241 18.03 -11.38 0.99
N ARG A 242 17.32 -11.72 -0.09
CA ARG A 242 16.11 -12.56 -0.04
C ARG A 242 16.40 -14.05 -0.19
N LYS A 243 17.66 -14.49 -0.35
CA LYS A 243 17.99 -15.89 -0.62
C LYS A 243 17.34 -16.86 0.36
N GLY A 244 17.36 -16.56 1.66
CA GLY A 244 16.75 -17.39 2.70
C GLY A 244 15.21 -17.36 2.75
N MET A 245 14.53 -16.47 2.02
CA MET A 245 13.07 -16.32 2.09
C MET A 245 12.31 -17.37 1.25
N PHE A 246 12.96 -17.96 0.25
CA PHE A 246 12.34 -18.84 -0.74
C PHE A 246 12.48 -20.33 -0.40
N LEU A 247 12.50 -20.66 0.89
CA LEU A 247 12.68 -22.04 1.33
C LEU A 247 11.66 -23.05 0.76
N PRO A 248 10.36 -22.75 0.52
CA PRO A 248 9.47 -23.65 -0.21
C PRO A 248 9.95 -23.95 -1.62
N LEU A 249 10.45 -22.94 -2.34
CA LEU A 249 10.92 -23.08 -3.71
C LEU A 249 12.14 -24.00 -3.80
N TYR A 250 13.09 -23.89 -2.87
CA TYR A 250 14.27 -24.77 -2.82
C TYR A 250 13.92 -26.25 -2.60
N GLN A 251 12.76 -26.53 -2.03
CA GLN A 251 12.29 -27.91 -1.84
C GLN A 251 11.63 -28.47 -3.11
N MET A 252 11.29 -27.64 -4.08
CA MET A 252 10.56 -28.09 -5.27
C MET A 252 11.51 -28.81 -6.25
N PRO A 253 11.15 -30.02 -6.73
CA PRO A 253 12.00 -30.78 -7.67
C PRO A 253 12.35 -30.04 -8.98
N ILE A 254 11.49 -29.12 -9.40
CA ILE A 254 11.65 -28.33 -10.62
C ILE A 254 12.64 -27.17 -10.47
N PHE A 255 12.99 -26.80 -9.24
CA PHE A 255 13.82 -25.64 -8.99
C PHE A 255 15.30 -26.03 -8.97
N LYS A 256 16.11 -25.21 -9.65
CA LYS A 256 17.57 -25.22 -9.55
C LYS A 256 18.00 -23.79 -9.30
N ASP A 257 18.73 -23.57 -8.21
CA ASP A 257 19.31 -22.26 -7.94
C ASP A 257 20.47 -22.03 -8.90
N THR A 258 20.29 -21.14 -9.85
CA THR A 258 21.33 -20.71 -10.80
C THR A 258 21.69 -19.24 -10.60
N TYR A 259 21.18 -18.61 -9.53
CA TYR A 259 21.42 -17.21 -9.30
C TYR A 259 22.84 -16.98 -8.80
N VAL A 260 23.55 -16.14 -9.54
CA VAL A 260 24.86 -15.64 -9.17
C VAL A 260 24.67 -14.21 -8.68
N ASP A 261 25.19 -13.91 -7.48
CA ASP A 261 25.21 -12.54 -6.98
C ASP A 261 26.02 -11.66 -7.97
N GLU A 262 25.40 -10.61 -8.49
CA GLU A 262 26.08 -9.60 -9.30
C GLU A 262 26.98 -8.72 -8.42
N GLU A 263 28.00 -8.09 -9.02
CA GLU A 263 28.89 -7.16 -8.32
C GLU A 263 28.12 -5.96 -7.73
N LEU A 264 28.60 -5.45 -6.58
CA LEU A 264 28.05 -4.27 -5.94
C LEU A 264 28.33 -3.04 -6.82
N ASN A 265 27.27 -2.36 -7.26
CA ASN A 265 27.42 -1.10 -7.99
C ASN A 265 27.82 0.05 -7.05
N GLU A 266 28.70 0.94 -7.51
CA GLU A 266 29.02 2.17 -6.79
C GLU A 266 27.79 3.09 -6.67
N LEU A 267 27.56 3.62 -5.47
CA LEU A 267 26.58 4.67 -5.21
C LEU A 267 27.19 6.02 -5.58
N ASP A 268 27.10 6.39 -6.84
CA ASP A 268 27.56 7.69 -7.36
C ASP A 268 26.48 8.78 -7.19
N ILE A 269 25.85 8.79 -6.01
CA ILE A 269 24.85 9.78 -5.59
C ILE A 269 25.11 10.20 -4.15
N ASN A 270 24.85 11.46 -3.86
CA ASN A 270 24.84 11.98 -2.49
C ASN A 270 23.47 11.74 -1.86
N ILE A 271 23.44 11.31 -0.60
CA ILE A 271 22.19 10.97 0.08
C ILE A 271 22.10 11.78 1.35
N LEU A 272 21.07 12.62 1.42
CA LEU A 272 20.71 13.37 2.62
C LEU A 272 19.46 12.75 3.22
N ALA A 273 19.47 12.53 4.53
CA ALA A 273 18.29 12.08 5.25
C ALA A 273 18.18 12.82 6.58
N ASN A 274 16.99 13.30 6.92
CA ASN A 274 16.78 13.90 8.23
C ASN A 274 15.39 13.57 8.77
N ASP A 275 15.27 13.61 10.09
CA ASP A 275 14.00 13.53 10.81
C ASP A 275 14.14 14.29 12.13
N ILE A 276 13.06 14.89 12.60
CA ILE A 276 13.05 15.58 13.89
C ILE A 276 13.02 14.57 15.06
N ASN A 277 12.53 13.35 14.82
CA ASN A 277 12.34 12.33 15.83
C ASN A 277 13.60 11.49 16.04
N GLU A 278 14.32 11.80 17.11
CA GLU A 278 15.53 11.07 17.53
C GLU A 278 15.32 9.56 17.66
N GLN A 279 14.17 9.10 18.18
CA GLN A 279 13.93 7.67 18.37
C GLN A 279 13.86 6.92 17.04
N GLN A 280 13.28 7.53 16.01
CA GLN A 280 13.21 6.95 14.67
C GLN A 280 14.61 6.90 14.03
N LEU A 281 15.42 7.95 14.20
CA LEU A 281 16.82 7.97 13.73
C LEU A 281 17.69 6.95 14.45
N ARG A 282 17.53 6.77 15.77
CA ARG A 282 18.21 5.69 16.52
C ARG A 282 17.89 4.32 15.93
N ILE A 283 16.64 4.07 15.54
CA ILE A 283 16.25 2.82 14.85
C ILE A 283 16.87 2.74 13.46
N PHE A 284 16.89 3.85 12.71
CA PHE A 284 17.56 3.92 11.41
C PHE A 284 19.05 3.53 11.53
N TYR A 285 19.80 4.11 12.46
CA TYR A 285 21.21 3.75 12.70
C TYR A 285 21.39 2.28 13.06
N LYS A 286 20.51 1.70 13.88
CA LYS A 286 20.55 0.26 14.20
C LYS A 286 20.32 -0.62 12.98
N ASN A 287 19.40 -0.24 12.09
CA ASN A 287 19.16 -0.97 10.85
C ASN A 287 20.29 -0.77 9.82
N LEU A 288 20.98 0.38 9.82
CA LEU A 288 22.19 0.60 9.00
C LEU A 288 23.36 -0.29 9.42
N ASP A 289 23.45 -0.66 10.69
CA ASP A 289 24.49 -1.57 11.18
C ASP A 289 24.44 -2.94 10.49
N TRP A 290 23.24 -3.38 10.07
CA TRP A 290 23.09 -4.58 9.24
C TRP A 290 23.91 -4.48 7.95
N PHE A 291 23.92 -3.31 7.28
CA PHE A 291 24.70 -3.11 6.06
C PHE A 291 26.22 -3.03 6.34
N LYS A 292 26.63 -2.52 7.51
CA LYS A 292 28.05 -2.56 7.93
C LYS A 292 28.54 -4.00 8.04
N ASN A 293 27.75 -4.83 8.72
CA ASN A 293 28.05 -6.25 8.87
C ASN A 293 28.07 -6.99 7.53
N LEU A 294 27.12 -6.69 6.63
CA LEU A 294 27.09 -7.27 5.28
C LEU A 294 28.39 -6.98 4.51
N LYS A 295 28.89 -5.74 4.55
CA LYS A 295 30.17 -5.38 3.92
C LYS A 295 31.33 -6.17 4.49
N ARG A 296 31.39 -6.32 5.82
CA ARG A 296 32.45 -7.10 6.48
C ARG A 296 32.46 -8.53 5.97
N ILE A 297 31.28 -9.16 5.86
CA ILE A 297 31.13 -10.52 5.34
C ILE A 297 31.56 -10.59 3.87
N ILE A 298 31.13 -9.63 3.03
CA ILE A 298 31.52 -9.58 1.61
C ILE A 298 33.03 -9.45 1.44
N ARG A 299 33.67 -8.54 2.18
CA ARG A 299 35.14 -8.37 2.17
C ARG A 299 35.88 -9.63 2.58
N GLN A 300 35.37 -10.36 3.58
CA GLN A 300 35.97 -11.62 4.03
C GLN A 300 35.83 -12.73 2.98
N GLN A 301 34.67 -12.85 2.34
CA GLN A 301 34.39 -13.91 1.36
C GLN A 301 34.98 -13.63 -0.02
N SER A 302 35.19 -12.37 -0.38
CA SER A 302 35.67 -11.96 -1.70
C SER A 302 36.49 -10.67 -1.60
N PRO A 303 37.78 -10.76 -1.24
CA PRO A 303 38.64 -9.60 -0.98
C PRO A 303 38.80 -8.67 -2.19
N GLN A 304 38.77 -9.23 -3.40
CA GLN A 304 38.78 -8.50 -4.67
C GLN A 304 37.54 -7.61 -4.89
N LEU A 305 36.41 -7.86 -4.22
CA LEU A 305 35.23 -7.01 -4.33
C LEU A 305 35.42 -5.73 -3.51
N ARG A 306 35.74 -4.63 -4.19
CA ARG A 306 35.79 -3.28 -3.61
C ARG A 306 34.38 -2.80 -3.24
N SER A 307 33.87 -3.20 -2.09
CA SER A 307 32.68 -2.57 -1.52
C SER A 307 33.03 -1.20 -0.91
N LYS A 308 32.77 -0.11 -1.65
CA LYS A 308 32.83 1.25 -1.07
C LYS A 308 31.59 1.53 -0.23
N SER A 309 31.74 2.36 0.80
CA SER A 309 30.70 2.53 1.80
C SER A 309 29.57 3.44 1.28
N TYR A 310 28.46 3.54 2.01
CA TYR A 310 27.50 4.65 1.85
C TYR A 310 28.12 5.91 2.49
N GLU A 311 29.36 6.24 2.10
CA GLU A 311 30.14 7.39 2.63
C GLU A 311 29.42 8.69 2.31
N ASN A 312 28.64 8.67 1.23
CA ASN A 312 27.80 9.77 0.78
C ASN A 312 26.43 9.84 1.49
N LEU A 313 26.17 9.00 2.51
CA LEU A 313 24.95 9.08 3.33
C LEU A 313 25.18 9.96 4.56
N SER A 314 24.52 11.11 4.58
CA SER A 314 24.49 12.03 5.72
C SER A 314 23.12 11.98 6.40
N ILE A 315 23.10 11.71 7.71
CA ILE A 315 21.89 11.64 8.51
C ILE A 315 21.93 12.70 9.61
N ALA A 316 20.90 13.54 9.68
CA ALA A 316 20.80 14.62 10.66
C ALA A 316 19.50 14.59 11.45
N GLN A 317 19.57 14.90 12.75
CA GLN A 317 18.38 15.17 13.57
C GLN A 317 17.98 16.64 13.43
N LEU A 318 17.40 16.98 12.28
CA LEU A 318 16.97 18.34 11.96
C LEU A 318 15.56 18.33 11.37
N ASP A 319 14.85 19.43 11.55
CA ASP A 319 13.62 19.66 10.80
C ASP A 319 13.92 20.07 9.35
N PHE A 320 12.88 20.01 8.51
CA PHE A 320 12.94 20.35 7.09
C PHE A 320 13.57 21.72 6.80
N THR A 321 13.22 22.73 7.60
CA THR A 321 13.62 24.13 7.36
C THR A 321 15.08 24.34 7.75
N SER A 322 15.50 23.80 8.89
CA SER A 322 16.89 23.87 9.35
C SER A 322 17.82 23.10 8.43
N MET A 323 17.44 21.87 8.04
CA MET A 323 18.21 21.08 7.09
C MET A 323 18.40 21.81 5.75
N HIS A 324 17.33 22.44 5.25
CA HIS A 324 17.43 23.25 4.03
C HIS A 324 18.43 24.41 4.21
N LYS A 325 18.28 25.23 5.27
CA LYS A 325 19.12 26.41 5.49
C LYS A 325 20.60 26.07 5.66
N GLU A 326 20.91 24.99 6.36
CA GLU A 326 22.28 24.66 6.74
C GLU A 326 23.02 23.83 5.69
N PHE A 327 22.32 22.96 4.94
CA PHE A 327 22.96 21.94 4.09
C PHE A 327 22.59 22.01 2.61
N ILE A 328 21.50 22.68 2.24
CA ILE A 328 21.00 22.67 0.86
C ILE A 328 21.11 24.04 0.22
N LYS A 329 20.63 25.07 0.93
CA LYS A 329 20.61 26.44 0.44
C LYS A 329 22.02 26.89 0.10
N ASP A 330 22.20 27.43 -1.10
CA ASP A 330 23.45 27.99 -1.60
C ASP A 330 24.63 26.99 -1.72
N LYS A 331 24.40 25.69 -1.41
CA LYS A 331 25.40 24.61 -1.47
C LYS A 331 25.14 23.59 -2.57
N LEU A 332 23.88 23.43 -2.99
CA LEU A 332 23.48 22.51 -4.06
C LEU A 332 22.87 23.28 -5.22
N LYS A 333 23.27 22.94 -6.44
CA LYS A 333 22.57 23.46 -7.63
C LYS A 333 21.17 22.86 -7.66
N LYS A 334 20.22 23.68 -8.10
CA LYS A 334 18.81 23.31 -8.21
C LYS A 334 18.53 22.10 -9.10
N ASP A 335 19.42 21.82 -10.05
CA ASP A 335 19.26 20.73 -11.01
C ASP A 335 19.73 19.39 -10.44
N ASP A 336 20.54 19.45 -9.38
CA ASP A 336 21.18 18.29 -8.75
C ASP A 336 20.36 17.74 -7.58
N LEU A 337 19.27 18.40 -7.15
CA LEU A 337 18.49 17.99 -5.98
C LEU A 337 17.20 17.24 -6.37
N ILE A 338 17.15 15.95 -6.04
CA ILE A 338 15.96 15.10 -6.11
C ILE A 338 15.44 14.84 -4.71
N VAL A 339 14.16 15.09 -4.48
CA VAL A 339 13.51 14.78 -3.20
C VAL A 339 12.65 13.53 -3.33
N ILE A 340 12.77 12.59 -2.41
CA ILE A 340 11.90 11.42 -2.32
C ILE A 340 11.52 11.20 -0.87
N THR A 341 10.22 11.25 -0.55
CA THR A 341 9.80 11.17 0.85
C THR A 341 8.35 10.73 1.02
N ASN A 342 8.06 10.20 2.20
CA ASN A 342 6.72 10.00 2.73
C ASN A 342 6.47 11.04 3.84
N PRO A 343 6.10 12.29 3.48
CA PRO A 343 5.91 13.35 4.45
C PRO A 343 4.76 13.02 5.43
N PRO A 344 4.68 13.68 6.59
CA PRO A 344 3.54 13.50 7.50
C PRO A 344 2.21 13.81 6.81
N TRP A 345 1.25 12.89 6.94
CA TRP A 345 -0.12 13.04 6.43
C TRP A 345 -1.17 12.70 7.51
N GLY A 346 -2.40 13.19 7.34
CA GLY A 346 -3.52 12.95 8.25
C GLY A 346 -4.04 14.20 8.99
N ARG A 347 -5.02 13.99 9.90
CA ARG A 347 -5.82 15.06 10.53
C ARG A 347 -5.03 16.03 11.44
N THR A 348 -3.79 15.69 11.78
CA THR A 348 -2.91 16.48 12.65
C THR A 348 -1.87 17.29 11.88
N VAL A 349 -1.85 17.20 10.54
CA VAL A 349 -0.90 17.95 9.73
C VAL A 349 -1.30 19.40 9.63
N ASN A 350 -0.36 20.29 9.96
CA ASN A 350 -0.53 21.72 9.76
C ASN A 350 -0.45 22.03 8.25
N LEU A 351 -1.59 22.36 7.64
CA LEU A 351 -1.71 22.65 6.20
C LEU A 351 -0.82 23.81 5.76
N GLU A 352 -0.60 24.81 6.61
CA GLU A 352 0.26 25.96 6.28
C GLU A 352 1.73 25.53 6.15
N LYS A 353 2.22 24.73 7.11
CA LYS A 353 3.59 24.15 7.05
C LYS A 353 3.73 23.22 5.84
N PHE A 354 2.72 22.39 5.57
CA PHE A 354 2.71 21.50 4.42
C PHE A 354 2.76 22.29 3.09
N ASN A 355 1.94 23.33 2.94
CA ASN A 355 1.94 24.16 1.73
C ASN A 355 3.26 24.94 1.55
N LYS A 356 3.87 25.42 2.65
CA LYS A 356 5.20 26.03 2.62
C LYS A 356 6.27 25.04 2.12
N MET A 357 6.21 23.80 2.58
CA MET A 357 7.08 22.72 2.08
C MET A 357 6.86 22.45 0.60
N ILE A 358 5.62 22.34 0.13
CA ILE A 358 5.34 22.11 -1.31
C ILE A 358 5.88 23.25 -2.17
N LYS A 359 5.62 24.51 -1.81
CA LYS A 359 6.16 25.67 -2.53
C LYS A 359 7.69 25.66 -2.56
N PHE A 360 8.31 25.30 -1.44
CA PHE A 360 9.76 25.15 -1.37
C PHE A 360 10.27 24.12 -2.39
N LEU A 361 9.64 22.93 -2.43
CA LEU A 361 10.04 21.84 -3.32
C LEU A 361 9.93 22.26 -4.79
N GLU A 362 8.85 22.95 -5.16
CA GLU A 362 8.65 23.45 -6.52
C GLU A 362 9.75 24.45 -6.96
N ILE A 363 10.24 25.28 -6.02
CA ILE A 363 11.23 26.34 -6.30
C ILE A 363 12.67 25.81 -6.37
N ASN A 364 13.00 24.78 -5.57
CA ASN A 364 14.39 24.40 -5.29
C ASN A 364 14.79 23.03 -5.83
N CYS A 365 13.85 22.13 -6.13
CA CYS A 365 14.16 20.77 -6.55
C CYS A 365 13.95 20.61 -8.07
N SER A 366 14.75 19.75 -8.70
CA SER A 366 14.57 19.40 -10.12
C SER A 366 13.41 18.43 -10.29
N GLN A 367 13.38 17.41 -9.42
CA GLN A 367 12.32 16.42 -9.32
C GLN A 367 11.95 16.14 -7.87
N CYS A 368 10.68 15.83 -7.63
CA CYS A 368 10.22 15.37 -6.31
C CYS A 368 9.28 14.18 -6.45
N TYR A 369 9.43 13.20 -5.57
CA TYR A 369 8.60 11.99 -5.50
C TYR A 369 7.99 11.91 -4.10
N LEU A 370 6.67 12.12 -3.99
CA LEU A 370 5.99 12.17 -2.70
C LEU A 370 4.97 11.05 -2.58
N LEU A 371 4.92 10.43 -1.40
CA LEU A 371 3.79 9.60 -0.97
C LEU A 371 2.87 10.39 -0.06
N ILE A 372 1.70 10.76 -0.55
CA ILE A 372 0.75 11.60 0.17
C ILE A 372 -0.60 10.90 0.38
N ALA A 373 -1.39 11.36 1.33
CA ALA A 373 -2.75 10.88 1.46
C ALA A 373 -3.60 11.33 0.26
N SER A 374 -4.56 10.49 -0.16
CA SER A 374 -5.36 10.75 -1.38
C SER A 374 -6.16 12.05 -1.34
N ASP A 375 -6.59 12.46 -0.15
CA ASP A 375 -7.32 13.70 0.14
C ASP A 375 -6.42 14.94 0.08
N GLN A 376 -5.10 14.81 0.25
CA GLN A 376 -4.15 15.92 0.10
C GLN A 376 -3.88 16.25 -1.37
N PHE A 377 -4.02 15.29 -2.28
CA PHE A 377 -3.69 15.49 -3.70
C PHE A 377 -4.52 16.58 -4.37
N GLN A 378 -5.72 16.87 -3.86
CA GLN A 378 -6.57 17.93 -4.39
C GLN A 378 -5.92 19.33 -4.29
N PHE A 379 -4.94 19.52 -3.40
CA PHE A 379 -4.24 20.79 -3.20
C PHE A 379 -3.04 20.99 -4.14
N PHE A 380 -2.70 19.99 -4.95
CA PHE A 380 -1.57 20.06 -5.87
C PHE A 380 -1.99 20.57 -7.25
N ASN A 381 -1.16 21.41 -7.86
CA ASN A 381 -1.34 21.82 -9.25
C ASN A 381 -1.04 20.63 -10.18
N LYS A 382 -2.07 20.07 -10.82
CA LYS A 382 -1.97 18.89 -11.69
C LYS A 382 -1.19 19.11 -12.99
N ARG A 383 -0.92 20.37 -13.37
CA ARG A 383 0.00 20.69 -14.48
C ARG A 383 1.46 20.43 -14.09
N LYS A 384 1.80 20.71 -12.83
CA LYS A 384 3.14 20.53 -12.27
C LYS A 384 3.35 19.12 -11.71
N TRP A 385 2.34 18.60 -11.01
CA TRP A 385 2.42 17.32 -10.31
C TRP A 385 1.68 16.21 -11.05
N GLU A 386 2.38 15.11 -11.30
CA GLU A 386 1.88 13.91 -11.95
C GLU A 386 1.43 12.90 -10.91
N LEU A 387 0.32 12.20 -11.20
CA LEU A 387 -0.06 11.01 -10.44
C LEU A 387 0.54 9.77 -11.08
N LEU A 388 1.38 9.05 -10.33
CA LEU A 388 2.07 7.86 -10.83
C LEU A 388 1.36 6.57 -10.40
N ALA A 389 0.97 6.47 -9.13
CA ALA A 389 0.27 5.30 -8.57
C ALA A 389 -0.60 5.67 -7.36
N GLU A 390 -1.53 4.79 -6.99
CA GLU A 390 -2.47 4.99 -5.89
C GLU A 390 -2.41 3.84 -4.86
N PRO A 391 -1.29 3.65 -4.14
CA PRO A 391 -1.15 2.53 -3.23
C PRO A 391 -2.05 2.65 -1.99
N LEU A 392 -2.50 1.50 -1.48
CA LEU A 392 -3.09 1.39 -0.15
C LEU A 392 -2.00 1.18 0.90
N VAL A 393 -1.87 2.12 1.85
CA VAL A 393 -0.85 2.12 2.91
C VAL A 393 -1.52 2.16 4.27
N GLY A 394 -1.33 1.14 5.10
CA GLY A 394 -1.91 1.08 6.45
C GLY A 394 -3.45 1.18 6.49
N GLY A 395 -4.13 0.80 5.40
CA GLY A 395 -5.59 0.93 5.27
C GLY A 395 -6.07 2.29 4.75
N GLN A 396 -5.16 3.23 4.50
CA GLN A 396 -5.44 4.54 3.90
C GLN A 396 -5.01 4.57 2.43
N TRP A 397 -5.88 5.06 1.55
CA TRP A 397 -5.50 5.27 0.16
C TRP A 397 -4.55 6.45 0.05
N THR A 398 -3.42 6.22 -0.59
CA THR A 398 -2.35 7.20 -0.79
C THR A 398 -2.07 7.35 -2.28
N LYS A 399 -1.28 8.37 -2.63
CA LYS A 399 -0.87 8.68 -3.99
C LYS A 399 0.63 8.86 -4.04
N ILE A 400 1.26 8.18 -4.99
CA ILE A 400 2.63 8.46 -5.41
C ILE A 400 2.53 9.53 -6.48
N ILE A 401 3.12 10.68 -6.22
CA ILE A 401 3.11 11.82 -7.14
C ILE A 401 4.52 12.26 -7.47
N LYS A 402 4.70 12.73 -8.71
CA LYS A 402 5.98 13.28 -9.20
C LYS A 402 5.83 14.74 -9.55
N TYR A 403 6.74 15.57 -9.07
CA TYR A 403 7.02 16.89 -9.63
C TYR A 403 8.21 16.78 -10.56
N ASP A 404 8.11 17.45 -11.71
CA ASP A 404 9.22 17.63 -12.64
C ASP A 404 9.18 19.06 -13.15
N ARG A 405 10.25 19.82 -12.91
CA ARG A 405 10.33 21.24 -13.25
C ARG A 405 10.09 21.49 -14.74
N ASN A 406 10.54 20.58 -15.60
CA ASN A 406 10.49 20.74 -17.06
C ASN A 406 9.12 20.34 -17.65
N ARG A 407 8.19 19.86 -16.83
CA ARG A 407 6.92 19.31 -17.29
C ARG A 407 5.98 20.33 -17.89
N GLU A 408 5.90 21.55 -17.34
CA GLU A 408 5.03 22.59 -17.91
C GLU A 408 5.49 23.00 -19.32
N VAL A 409 6.82 23.03 -19.56
CA VAL A 409 7.40 23.29 -20.89
C VAL A 409 7.08 22.15 -21.85
N GLN A 410 7.18 20.90 -21.40
CA GLN A 410 6.80 19.73 -22.20
C GLN A 410 5.30 19.68 -22.53
N LEU A 411 4.44 20.03 -21.58
CA LEU A 411 2.98 20.12 -21.79
C LEU A 411 2.63 21.26 -22.75
N ALA A 412 3.30 22.41 -22.64
CA ALA A 412 3.11 23.53 -23.56
C ALA A 412 3.59 23.20 -24.98
N THR A 413 4.75 22.54 -25.14
CA THR A 413 5.27 22.12 -26.45
C THR A 413 4.43 21.00 -27.06
N SER A 414 3.95 20.03 -26.29
CA SER A 414 3.00 19.03 -26.79
C SER A 414 1.63 19.63 -27.12
N GLU A 415 1.15 20.64 -26.38
CA GLU A 415 -0.03 21.43 -26.77
C GLU A 415 0.22 22.26 -28.04
N ILE A 416 1.44 22.79 -28.26
CA ILE A 416 1.81 23.51 -29.50
C ILE A 416 1.87 22.54 -30.69
N VAL A 417 2.46 21.36 -30.54
CA VAL A 417 2.47 20.30 -31.57
C VAL A 417 1.05 19.76 -31.87
N LEU A 418 0.17 19.76 -30.87
CA LEU A 418 -1.26 19.45 -31.06
C LEU A 418 -2.04 20.61 -31.69
N LYS A 419 -1.63 21.87 -31.46
CA LYS A 419 -2.25 23.08 -32.03
C LYS A 419 -1.80 23.35 -33.47
N GLU A 420 -0.57 23.02 -33.84
CA GLU A 420 -0.13 23.05 -35.24
C GLU A 420 -0.91 22.04 -36.09
N ASN A 421 -1.49 21.01 -35.46
CA ASN A 421 -2.35 20.02 -36.12
C ASN A 421 -3.85 20.32 -36.03
N ASN A 422 -4.30 21.45 -35.47
CA ASN A 422 -5.72 21.81 -35.48
C ASN A 422 -5.92 23.33 -35.38
N GLN A 423 -6.34 23.91 -36.49
CA GLN A 423 -6.78 25.30 -36.62
C GLN A 423 -8.14 25.55 -35.94
N ILE A 424 -8.24 26.76 -35.37
CA ILE A 424 -9.43 27.52 -34.94
C ILE A 424 -10.05 27.12 -33.59
N ILE A 425 -9.77 27.93 -32.55
CA ILE A 425 -10.58 27.98 -31.33
C ILE A 425 -11.56 29.16 -31.47
N SER A 426 -12.84 28.84 -31.58
CA SER A 426 -13.97 29.78 -31.66
C SER A 426 -14.44 30.25 -30.26
N GLN A 427 -15.20 31.35 -30.21
CA GLN A 427 -15.79 31.98 -29.01
C GLN A 427 -16.56 31.02 -28.07
N THR A 428 -16.99 29.86 -28.54
CA THR A 428 -17.58 28.76 -27.75
C THR A 428 -16.63 28.21 -26.69
N ALA A 429 -15.31 28.21 -26.93
CA ALA A 429 -14.33 27.69 -25.98
C ALA A 429 -14.21 28.55 -24.71
N THR A 430 -14.37 29.87 -24.85
CA THR A 430 -14.36 30.81 -23.72
C THR A 430 -15.56 30.61 -22.80
N THR A 431 -16.76 30.36 -23.36
CA THR A 431 -17.98 30.11 -22.59
C THR A 431 -17.92 28.77 -21.83
N GLU A 432 -17.37 27.73 -22.45
CA GLU A 432 -17.18 26.43 -21.80
C GLU A 432 -16.16 26.47 -20.65
N LEU A 433 -15.09 27.27 -20.81
CA LEU A 433 -14.06 27.46 -19.80
C LEU A 433 -14.63 28.14 -18.55
N ILE A 434 -15.41 29.21 -18.74
CA ILE A 434 -16.09 29.93 -17.67
C ILE A 434 -17.13 29.02 -16.98
N ALA A 435 -17.92 28.28 -17.76
CA ALA A 435 -18.86 27.31 -17.21
C ALA A 435 -18.18 26.12 -16.51
N LYS A 436 -16.90 25.84 -16.78
CA LYS A 436 -16.12 24.82 -16.06
C LYS A 436 -15.62 25.36 -14.72
N GLU A 437 -15.15 26.60 -14.69
CA GLU A 437 -14.69 27.25 -13.46
C GLU A 437 -15.84 27.47 -12.47
N LEU A 438 -16.99 27.97 -12.95
CA LEU A 438 -18.20 28.16 -12.13
C LEU A 438 -18.81 26.82 -11.66
N SER A 439 -18.79 25.78 -12.53
CA SER A 439 -19.23 24.43 -12.12
C SER A 439 -18.35 23.87 -11.00
N TYR A 440 -17.05 24.17 -11.02
CA TYR A 440 -16.13 23.73 -9.99
C TYR A 440 -16.39 24.45 -8.65
N GLN A 441 -16.70 25.74 -8.67
CA GLN A 441 -17.08 26.47 -7.45
C GLN A 441 -18.40 25.96 -6.86
N ARG A 442 -19.44 25.77 -7.69
CA ARG A 442 -20.73 25.19 -7.27
C ARG A 442 -20.57 23.79 -6.66
N ASP A 443 -19.67 22.96 -7.21
CA ASP A 443 -19.36 21.64 -6.65
C ASP A 443 -18.71 21.74 -5.24
N ILE A 444 -17.88 22.76 -5.00
CA ILE A 444 -17.29 23.02 -3.68
C ILE A 444 -18.35 23.49 -2.68
N GLU A 445 -19.23 24.41 -3.10
CA GLU A 445 -20.36 24.87 -2.27
C GLU A 445 -21.30 23.73 -1.91
N GLU A 446 -21.67 22.88 -2.87
CA GLU A 446 -22.51 21.70 -2.65
C GLU A 446 -21.86 20.74 -1.63
N TYR A 447 -20.55 20.51 -1.76
CA TYR A 447 -19.79 19.67 -0.83
C TYR A 447 -19.72 20.26 0.58
N GLN A 448 -19.45 21.56 0.70
CA GLN A 448 -19.41 22.26 1.98
C GLN A 448 -20.79 22.27 2.65
N ASN A 449 -21.86 22.52 1.89
CA ASN A 449 -23.24 22.44 2.38
C ASN A 449 -23.57 21.04 2.89
N LYS A 450 -23.22 19.99 2.15
CA LYS A 450 -23.43 18.61 2.59
C LYS A 450 -22.70 18.30 3.89
N LYS A 451 -21.46 18.77 4.02
CA LYS A 451 -20.66 18.61 5.24
C LYS A 451 -21.27 19.34 6.44
N ILE A 452 -21.81 20.54 6.24
CA ILE A 452 -22.55 21.29 7.27
C ILE A 452 -23.81 20.51 7.69
N VAL A 453 -24.55 19.93 6.75
CA VAL A 453 -25.74 19.11 7.03
C VAL A 453 -25.37 17.87 7.86
N ASP A 454 -24.32 17.15 7.47
CA ASP A 454 -23.87 15.94 8.19
C ASP A 454 -23.38 16.27 9.62
N LEU A 455 -22.62 17.36 9.78
CA LEU A 455 -22.19 17.83 11.10
C LEU A 455 -23.37 18.27 11.96
N THR A 456 -24.37 18.92 11.38
CA THR A 456 -25.60 19.34 12.07
C THR A 456 -26.42 18.13 12.52
N LYS A 457 -26.50 17.08 11.69
CA LYS A 457 -27.16 15.82 12.04
C LYS A 457 -26.45 15.11 13.19
N ASN A 458 -25.11 15.07 13.16
CA ASN A 458 -24.29 14.49 14.23
C ASN A 458 -24.42 15.28 15.54
N LEU A 459 -24.41 16.61 15.46
CA LEU A 459 -24.67 17.49 16.60
C LEU A 459 -26.03 17.19 17.22
N GLY A 460 -27.08 17.11 16.39
CA GLY A 460 -28.43 16.76 16.83
C GLY A 460 -28.50 15.39 17.53
N ALA A 461 -27.81 14.38 17.01
CA ALA A 461 -27.74 13.06 17.63
C ALA A 461 -27.04 13.07 19.00
N LEU A 462 -25.92 13.78 19.13
CA LEU A 462 -25.18 13.89 20.39
C LEU A 462 -25.91 14.74 21.42
N SER A 463 -26.56 15.84 21.01
CA SER A 463 -27.40 16.66 21.89
C SER A 463 -28.63 15.88 22.37
N LYS A 464 -29.29 15.11 21.50
CA LYS A 464 -30.38 14.20 21.91
C LYS A 464 -29.88 13.15 22.91
N LYS A 465 -28.69 12.59 22.70
CA LYS A 465 -28.08 11.61 23.59
C LYS A 465 -27.75 12.18 24.97
N LEU A 466 -27.29 13.43 25.03
CA LEU A 466 -27.02 14.13 26.30
C LEU A 466 -28.29 14.49 27.06
N ASN A 467 -29.36 14.86 26.34
CA ASN A 467 -30.64 15.27 26.93
C ASN A 467 -31.59 14.10 27.20
N ASN A 468 -31.22 12.87 26.84
CA ASN A 468 -32.04 11.69 27.06
C ASN A 468 -31.87 11.19 28.50
N GLU A 469 -32.91 11.31 29.32
CA GLU A 469 -32.90 10.88 30.72
C GLU A 469 -32.62 9.39 30.90
N ASP A 470 -33.16 8.54 30.03
CA ASP A 470 -32.97 7.08 30.11
C ASP A 470 -31.53 6.70 29.78
N TYR A 471 -30.90 7.39 28.83
CA TYR A 471 -29.48 7.24 28.56
C TYR A 471 -28.63 7.65 29.76
N LEU A 472 -28.95 8.76 30.42
CA LEU A 472 -28.23 9.21 31.62
C LEU A 472 -28.43 8.25 32.80
N LYS A 473 -29.66 7.73 33.00
CA LYS A 473 -29.97 6.70 34.00
C LYS A 473 -29.18 5.41 33.73
N HIS A 474 -29.16 4.95 32.47
CA HIS A 474 -28.38 3.78 32.06
C HIS A 474 -26.88 3.98 32.28
N LEU A 475 -26.34 5.13 31.88
CA LEU A 475 -24.92 5.46 32.05
C LEU A 475 -24.52 5.48 33.53
N LYS A 476 -25.36 6.03 34.39
CA LYS A 476 -25.17 6.05 35.86
C LYS A 476 -25.25 4.65 36.47
N LYS A 477 -26.10 3.78 35.92
CA LYS A 477 -26.20 2.37 36.33
C LYS A 477 -24.95 1.59 35.90
N GLU A 478 -24.49 1.77 34.67
CA GLU A 478 -23.29 1.13 34.12
C GLU A 478 -22.03 1.46 34.92
N THR A 479 -21.80 2.74 35.25
CA THR A 479 -20.63 3.13 36.05
C THR A 479 -20.68 2.57 37.47
N ARG A 480 -21.88 2.45 38.06
CA ARG A 480 -22.08 1.78 39.36
C ARG A 480 -21.78 0.28 39.28
N THR A 481 -22.27 -0.41 38.25
CA THR A 481 -22.01 -1.84 38.06
C THR A 481 -20.52 -2.15 37.90
N ILE A 482 -19.77 -1.31 37.19
CA ILE A 482 -18.31 -1.44 37.07
C ILE A 482 -17.63 -1.28 38.43
N ALA A 483 -18.05 -0.28 39.22
CA ALA A 483 -17.53 -0.07 40.56
C ALA A 483 -17.84 -1.22 41.52
N ASP A 484 -19.05 -1.79 41.46
CA ASP A 484 -19.42 -2.96 42.28
C ASP A 484 -18.59 -4.20 41.89
N LYS A 485 -18.35 -4.44 40.59
CA LYS A 485 -17.45 -5.52 40.13
C LYS A 485 -16.02 -5.35 40.63
N HIS A 486 -15.47 -4.13 40.56
CA HIS A 486 -14.14 -3.84 41.08
C HIS A 486 -14.05 -3.96 42.61
N ALA A 487 -15.10 -3.58 43.35
CA ALA A 487 -15.15 -3.76 44.79
C ALA A 487 -15.13 -5.24 45.19
N VAL A 488 -15.84 -6.10 44.45
CA VAL A 488 -15.78 -7.56 44.63
C VAL A 488 -14.40 -8.13 44.32
N PHE A 489 -13.77 -7.66 43.24
CA PHE A 489 -12.40 -8.06 42.87
C PHE A 489 -11.37 -7.67 43.93
N LEU A 490 -11.38 -6.43 44.41
CA LEU A 490 -10.44 -5.97 45.44
C LEU A 490 -10.64 -6.67 46.80
N LYS A 491 -11.89 -7.04 47.12
CA LYS A 491 -12.16 -7.89 48.29
C LYS A 491 -11.46 -9.25 48.18
N LYS A 492 -11.44 -9.87 47.00
CA LYS A 492 -10.73 -11.16 46.79
C LYS A 492 -9.22 -11.04 47.02
N LEU A 493 -8.67 -9.83 46.96
CA LEU A 493 -7.26 -9.54 47.19
C LEU A 493 -6.94 -9.11 48.64
N ASN A 494 -7.89 -9.23 49.58
CA ASN A 494 -7.78 -8.78 50.98
C ASN A 494 -7.45 -7.28 51.17
N ILE A 495 -7.74 -6.43 50.19
CA ILE A 495 -7.48 -4.99 50.27
C ILE A 495 -8.65 -4.29 50.98
N GLY A 496 -8.62 -4.22 52.31
CA GLY A 496 -9.54 -3.43 53.15
C GLY A 496 -10.94 -4.02 53.36
N THR A 497 -11.75 -3.35 54.20
CA THR A 497 -13.11 -3.82 54.55
C THR A 497 -14.12 -3.56 53.42
N LYS A 498 -15.07 -4.49 53.22
CA LYS A 498 -16.11 -4.43 52.18
C LYS A 498 -16.81 -3.06 52.10
N THR A 499 -17.11 -2.47 53.25
CA THR A 499 -17.81 -1.18 53.36
C THR A 499 -16.93 0.00 52.92
N LYS A 500 -15.64 0.00 53.30
CA LYS A 500 -14.68 1.06 52.96
C LYS A 500 -14.28 1.02 51.47
N VAL A 501 -14.09 -0.17 50.91
CA VAL A 501 -13.79 -0.37 49.48
C VAL A 501 -14.98 0.05 48.62
N ARG A 502 -16.21 -0.34 49.02
CA ARG A 502 -17.43 0.02 48.30
C ARG A 502 -17.67 1.53 48.27
N SER A 503 -17.44 2.24 49.38
CA SER A 503 -17.63 3.70 49.43
C SER A 503 -16.63 4.47 48.56
N ILE A 504 -15.38 3.99 48.46
CA ILE A 504 -14.36 4.55 47.55
C ILE A 504 -14.73 4.29 46.08
N MET A 505 -15.18 3.06 45.77
CA MET A 505 -15.56 2.69 44.41
C MET A 505 -16.81 3.43 43.93
N LEU A 506 -17.79 3.67 44.80
CA LEU A 506 -18.96 4.49 44.48
C LEU A 506 -18.61 5.95 44.19
N ARG A 507 -17.63 6.53 44.91
CA ARG A 507 -17.08 7.87 44.58
C ARG A 507 -16.41 7.87 43.20
N ARG A 508 -15.55 6.89 42.92
CA ARG A 508 -14.91 6.75 41.59
C ARG A 508 -15.93 6.55 40.46
N ALA A 509 -17.04 5.84 40.69
CA ALA A 509 -18.12 5.70 39.72
C ALA A 509 -18.81 7.03 39.39
N GLN A 510 -19.00 7.89 40.38
CA GLN A 510 -19.54 9.23 40.18
C GLN A 510 -18.56 10.11 39.39
N ASP A 511 -17.25 10.02 39.65
CA ASP A 511 -16.23 10.76 38.91
C ASP A 511 -16.12 10.30 37.45
N LEU A 512 -16.20 8.98 37.21
CA LEU A 512 -16.28 8.40 35.86
C LEU A 512 -17.52 8.87 35.11
N TYR A 513 -18.69 8.89 35.77
CA TYR A 513 -19.93 9.41 35.20
C TYR A 513 -19.80 10.89 34.80
N LYS A 514 -19.30 11.73 35.70
CA LYS A 514 -19.03 13.16 35.43
C LYS A 514 -18.03 13.33 34.28
N THR A 515 -17.00 12.48 34.20
CA THR A 515 -16.00 12.51 33.13
C THR A 515 -16.59 12.12 31.78
N LYS A 516 -17.43 11.09 31.72
CA LYS A 516 -18.14 10.69 30.49
C LYS A 516 -19.06 11.82 29.98
N ILE A 517 -19.76 12.52 30.87
CA ILE A 517 -20.57 13.69 30.52
C ILE A 517 -19.70 14.86 30.01
N ARG A 518 -18.60 15.17 30.71
CA ARG A 518 -17.65 16.21 30.26
C ARG A 518 -17.10 15.92 28.86
N ASN A 519 -16.77 14.66 28.56
CA ASN A 519 -16.29 14.25 27.24
C ASN A 519 -17.36 14.41 26.14
N LEU A 520 -18.62 14.07 26.44
CA LEU A 520 -19.76 14.31 25.54
C LEU A 520 -19.95 15.82 25.25
N ASN A 521 -19.90 16.66 26.28
CA ASN A 521 -19.97 18.12 26.12
C ASN A 521 -18.80 18.65 25.28
N LEU A 522 -17.60 18.14 25.48
CA LEU A 522 -16.41 18.51 24.70
C LEU A 522 -16.53 18.11 23.23
N GLN A 523 -17.16 16.96 22.94
CA GLN A 523 -17.48 16.53 21.56
C GLN A 523 -18.50 17.46 20.90
N ILE A 524 -19.57 17.82 21.62
CA ILE A 524 -20.60 18.77 21.14
C ILE A 524 -19.97 20.12 20.81
N ASN A 525 -19.14 20.67 21.70
CA ASN A 525 -18.47 21.96 21.48
C ASN A 525 -17.51 21.91 20.30
N LYS A 526 -16.76 20.81 20.12
CA LYS A 526 -15.89 20.61 18.95
C LYS A 526 -16.68 20.63 17.63
N ILE A 527 -17.85 19.99 17.59
CA ILE A 527 -18.70 19.96 16.38
C ILE A 527 -19.32 21.34 16.12
N ARG A 528 -19.73 22.08 17.16
CA ARG A 528 -20.21 23.47 17.01
C ARG A 528 -19.15 24.39 16.38
N GLU A 529 -17.91 24.31 16.88
CA GLU A 529 -16.79 25.07 16.32
C GLU A 529 -16.47 24.66 14.87
N GLN A 530 -16.59 23.37 14.53
CA GLN A 530 -16.45 22.92 13.15
C GLN A 530 -17.54 23.52 12.25
N ILE A 531 -18.81 23.46 12.64
CA ILE A 531 -19.91 24.05 11.86
C ILE A 531 -19.68 25.55 11.64
N LYS A 532 -19.24 26.28 12.68
CA LYS A 532 -18.92 27.71 12.58
C LYS A 532 -17.82 27.98 11.54
N LYS A 533 -16.75 27.17 11.54
CA LYS A 533 -15.65 27.27 10.56
C LYS A 533 -16.11 26.97 9.14
N GLU A 534 -16.88 25.91 8.93
CA GLU A 534 -17.40 25.57 7.59
C GLU A 534 -18.35 26.65 7.06
N ARG A 535 -19.18 27.28 7.90
CA ARG A 535 -20.04 28.41 7.49
C ARG A 535 -19.24 29.65 7.09
N ILE A 536 -18.11 29.91 7.74
CA ILE A 536 -17.22 31.02 7.36
C ILE A 536 -16.54 30.73 6.02
N GLU A 537 -16.10 29.50 5.78
CA GLU A 537 -15.55 29.08 4.48
C GLU A 537 -16.58 29.19 3.36
N LEU A 538 -17.82 28.76 3.60
CA LEU A 538 -18.92 28.89 2.63
C LEU A 538 -19.17 30.34 2.23
N LYS A 539 -19.22 31.27 3.20
CA LYS A 539 -19.35 32.71 2.91
C LYS A 539 -18.19 33.28 2.10
N LYS A 540 -16.96 32.76 2.27
CA LYS A 540 -15.81 33.16 1.45
C LYS A 540 -15.92 32.63 0.02
N GLN A 541 -16.61 31.50 -0.18
CA GLN A 541 -16.84 30.89 -1.47
C GLN A 541 -17.85 31.70 -2.29
N GLU A 542 -18.97 32.12 -1.67
CA GLU A 542 -19.99 32.99 -2.30
C GLU A 542 -19.40 34.32 -2.82
N VAL A 543 -18.37 34.85 -2.14
CA VAL A 543 -17.65 36.06 -2.58
C VAL A 543 -16.76 35.79 -3.81
N LYS A 544 -16.20 34.58 -3.96
CA LYS A 544 -15.38 34.22 -5.12
C LYS A 544 -16.20 34.05 -6.38
N ASP A 545 -17.44 33.59 -6.27
CA ASP A 545 -18.35 33.52 -7.41
C ASP A 545 -18.60 34.90 -8.01
N LYS A 546 -18.81 35.93 -7.18
CA LYS A 546 -18.88 37.33 -7.63
C LYS A 546 -17.59 37.79 -8.31
N VAL A 547 -16.44 37.50 -7.72
CA VAL A 547 -15.12 37.87 -8.30
C VAL A 547 -14.86 37.20 -9.65
N ILE A 548 -15.30 35.94 -9.84
CA ILE A 548 -15.18 35.24 -11.13
C ILE A 548 -16.07 35.90 -12.18
N LEU A 549 -17.29 36.29 -11.82
CA LEU A 549 -18.20 36.98 -12.74
C LEU A 549 -17.66 38.37 -13.13
N ASP A 550 -17.13 39.13 -12.17
CA ASP A 550 -16.55 40.46 -12.40
C ASP A 550 -15.27 40.40 -13.27
N LYS A 551 -14.47 39.34 -13.12
CA LYS A 551 -13.22 39.15 -13.88
C LYS A 551 -13.41 39.05 -15.39
N TYR A 552 -14.56 38.58 -15.85
CA TYR A 552 -14.80 38.32 -17.28
C TYR A 552 -15.69 39.37 -17.98
N GLN A 553 -16.14 40.43 -17.28
CA GLN A 553 -16.95 41.54 -17.86
C GLN A 553 -18.06 41.06 -18.81
N LEU A 554 -18.78 40.00 -18.41
CA LEU A 554 -19.73 39.32 -19.29
C LEU A 554 -20.94 40.22 -19.58
N LYS A 555 -21.35 40.31 -20.86
CA LYS A 555 -22.64 40.88 -21.24
C LYS A 555 -23.76 39.95 -20.78
N GLN A 556 -24.96 40.50 -20.57
CA GLN A 556 -26.11 39.77 -20.03
C GLN A 556 -26.47 38.51 -20.86
N GLU A 557 -26.29 38.58 -22.19
CA GLU A 557 -26.51 37.45 -23.11
C GLU A 557 -25.50 36.29 -22.93
N ASP A 558 -24.27 36.58 -22.50
CA ASP A 558 -23.23 35.56 -22.28
C ASP A 558 -23.41 34.84 -20.94
N LEU A 559 -23.97 35.52 -19.95
CA LEU A 559 -24.39 34.93 -18.66
C LEU A 559 -25.47 33.86 -18.85
N GLU A 560 -26.45 34.10 -19.74
CA GLU A 560 -27.48 33.10 -20.05
C GLU A 560 -26.92 31.85 -20.72
N LYS A 561 -25.96 32.02 -21.63
CA LYS A 561 -25.26 30.88 -22.28
C LYS A 561 -24.45 30.07 -21.28
N VAL A 562 -23.72 30.73 -20.38
CA VAL A 562 -22.97 30.06 -19.29
C VAL A 562 -23.92 29.29 -18.37
N GLN A 563 -25.07 29.89 -18.02
CA GLN A 563 -26.05 29.25 -17.15
C GLN A 563 -26.66 28.00 -17.80
N LYS A 564 -27.00 28.04 -19.09
CA LYS A 564 -27.47 26.84 -19.84
C LYS A 564 -26.45 25.69 -19.78
N VAL A 565 -25.16 25.97 -19.95
CA VAL A 565 -24.10 24.95 -19.88
C VAL A 565 -23.96 24.38 -18.46
N LEU A 566 -24.13 25.21 -17.43
CA LEU A 566 -24.11 24.77 -16.03
C LEU A 566 -25.29 23.84 -15.72
N ASP A 567 -26.48 24.17 -16.21
CA ASP A 567 -27.70 23.37 -16.00
C ASP A 567 -27.62 22.01 -16.69
N GLU A 568 -27.07 21.95 -17.91
CA GLU A 568 -26.80 20.68 -18.59
C GLU A 568 -25.78 19.80 -17.84
N LYS A 569 -24.72 20.40 -17.30
CA LYS A 569 -23.71 19.69 -16.49
C LYS A 569 -24.32 19.16 -15.20
N ALA A 570 -25.14 19.96 -14.52
CA ALA A 570 -25.86 19.53 -13.33
C ALA A 570 -26.77 18.34 -13.65
N LYS A 571 -27.54 18.41 -14.76
CA LYS A 571 -28.42 17.31 -15.21
C LYS A 571 -27.64 16.03 -15.51
N LYS A 572 -26.48 16.11 -16.18
CA LYS A 572 -25.58 14.97 -16.43
C LYS A 572 -25.00 14.38 -15.14
N LYS A 573 -24.61 15.22 -14.17
CA LYS A 573 -24.08 14.81 -12.85
C LYS A 573 -25.16 14.06 -12.05
N SER A 574 -26.38 14.61 -11.97
CA SER A 574 -27.52 13.98 -11.32
C SER A 574 -27.87 12.63 -11.93
N LEU A 575 -27.87 12.52 -13.26
CA LEU A 575 -28.12 11.26 -13.96
C LEU A 575 -27.04 10.20 -13.65
N LYS A 576 -25.78 10.62 -13.52
CA LYS A 576 -24.65 9.74 -13.17
C LYS A 576 -24.73 9.26 -11.72
N LEU A 577 -25.09 10.14 -10.78
CA LEU A 577 -25.35 9.80 -9.38
C LEU A 577 -26.53 8.83 -9.24
N LEU A 578 -27.63 9.08 -9.95
CA LEU A 578 -28.81 8.21 -9.95
C LEU A 578 -28.50 6.81 -10.51
N LYS A 579 -27.65 6.72 -11.55
CA LYS A 579 -27.12 5.44 -12.05
C LYS A 579 -26.21 4.74 -11.02
N GLN A 580 -25.42 5.49 -10.25
CA GLN A 580 -24.58 4.93 -9.18
C GLN A 580 -25.41 4.46 -7.97
N GLU A 581 -26.47 5.18 -7.61
CA GLU A 581 -27.39 4.80 -6.54
C GLU A 581 -28.27 3.61 -6.94
N LYS A 582 -28.74 3.53 -8.18
CA LYS A 582 -29.38 2.31 -8.71
C LYS A 582 -28.43 1.10 -8.66
N LYS A 583 -27.14 1.28 -8.98
CA LYS A 583 -26.13 0.22 -8.80
C LYS A 583 -25.89 -0.15 -7.33
N ARG A 584 -25.89 0.84 -6.42
CA ARG A 584 -25.70 0.60 -4.98
C ARG A 584 -26.90 -0.09 -4.33
N SER A 585 -28.12 0.31 -4.67
CA SER A 585 -29.36 -0.31 -4.18
C SER A 585 -29.56 -1.74 -4.70
N GLN A 586 -29.07 -2.06 -5.90
CA GLN A 586 -28.98 -3.44 -6.41
C GLN A 586 -27.91 -4.30 -5.69
N THR A 587 -27.02 -3.69 -4.89
CA THR A 587 -25.95 -4.38 -4.14
C THR A 587 -26.16 -4.41 -2.63
N ILE A 588 -27.30 -3.95 -2.11
CA ILE A 588 -27.66 -4.16 -0.70
C ILE A 588 -28.35 -5.54 -0.63
N PRO A 589 -27.76 -6.55 0.03
CA PRO A 589 -28.53 -7.74 0.36
C PRO A 589 -29.69 -7.30 1.25
N ARG A 590 -30.93 -7.64 0.86
CA ARG A 590 -32.03 -7.68 1.84
C ARG A 590 -31.60 -8.69 2.91
N TRP A 591 -31.18 -8.18 4.06
CA TRP A 591 -31.01 -8.95 5.29
C TRP A 591 -32.37 -9.18 5.92
#